data_AF-A0A7Z9M434-F1
#
_entry.id   AF-A0A7Z9M434-F1
#
_cell.length_a   1.000
_cell.length_b   1.000
_cell.length_c   1.000
_cell.angle_alpha   90.00
_cell.angle_beta   90.00
_cell.angle_gamma   90.00
#
_symmetry.space_group_name_H-M   'P 1'
#
loop_
_entity.id
_entity.type
_entity.pdbx_description
1 polymer ?
#
loop_
_entity_poly.entity_id
_entity_poly.type
_entity_poly.pdbx_seq_one_letter_code
_entity_poly.pdbx_strand_id
1 'polypeptide(L)'
;MVSDNVQNALFDGLKVLDFTWVGVGPITTKYLADHGADVIKIESVSRPDVLRGAQPFKDGIPGINRSQFSGNYNSSKRNLGLNLSLPRSLELVKNLIIEWQPDVIAESFTPRVMKSWGLDYTSVIKIRPNVIYFSTCLMGQFGPHKNFAGYGQLAGAMAGFYEITGWPDKSPAGPYGAYSDFLNPPIAFGSIVAALDYRDRHGKGQHIDLSQYEGAMHFLAPHIMKYNEDGSILGRMGNEDDGMYPHGIYRCLNQKRSLTDTEESWVAIAIESEPQWLEFSKILGLHEAIYKQNLTERKANRDHIDHLITEWTSQHESRYVMKLLQSHKIPSGMVQSQSDMWDDPHLEHMGFFQWLQHTEIGPMPYDGLQFQLSKTPGHLSRAQAMIGEHNLEILEEILSMDPSEVADLLLEGILEQSF
;
A
#
# COMPACT_ATOMS: atom_id res chain seq x y z
N MET A 1 -19.91 14.62 -21.40
CA MET A 1 -20.59 13.82 -20.36
C MET A 1 -20.05 12.41 -20.44
N VAL A 2 -18.93 12.15 -19.77
CA VAL A 2 -18.48 10.78 -19.51
C VAL A 2 -19.30 10.35 -18.30
N SER A 3 -20.28 9.48 -18.50
CA SER A 3 -20.94 8.87 -17.36
C SER A 3 -19.93 7.90 -16.75
N ASP A 4 -19.20 8.34 -15.73
CA ASP A 4 -18.47 7.45 -14.82
C ASP A 4 -19.48 6.69 -13.96
N ASN A 5 -20.37 5.94 -14.60
CA ASN A 5 -21.39 5.17 -13.94
C ASN A 5 -21.07 3.70 -14.11
N VAL A 6 -20.38 3.21 -13.09
CA VAL A 6 -20.17 1.81 -12.79
C VAL A 6 -21.51 1.19 -12.36
N GLN A 7 -22.50 1.14 -13.26
CA GLN A 7 -23.76 0.45 -12.97
C GLN A 7 -23.46 -1.00 -12.58
N ASN A 8 -23.82 -1.36 -11.35
CA ASN A 8 -23.52 -2.65 -10.72
C ASN A 8 -22.04 -2.84 -10.26
N ALA A 9 -21.32 -1.76 -9.96
CA ALA A 9 -20.08 -1.86 -9.17
C ALA A 9 -20.35 -2.44 -7.79
N LEU A 10 -19.27 -2.87 -7.12
CA LEU A 10 -19.35 -3.27 -5.72
C LEU A 10 -19.82 -2.13 -4.81
N PHE A 11 -19.31 -0.92 -5.04
CA PHE A 11 -19.62 0.27 -4.23
C PHE A 11 -20.38 1.34 -5.02
N ASP A 12 -21.18 0.92 -6.02
CA ASP A 12 -22.04 1.83 -6.77
C ASP A 12 -22.96 2.61 -5.80
N GLY A 13 -22.96 3.94 -5.91
CA GLY A 13 -23.68 4.84 -5.02
C GLY A 13 -23.03 5.14 -3.66
N LEU A 14 -21.90 4.51 -3.30
CA LEU A 14 -21.17 4.82 -2.07
C LEU A 14 -20.38 6.14 -2.22
N LYS A 15 -20.60 7.09 -1.31
CA LYS A 15 -19.94 8.41 -1.33
C LYS A 15 -18.86 8.51 -0.25
N VAL A 16 -17.64 8.88 -0.65
CA VAL A 16 -16.49 9.04 0.27
C VAL A 16 -15.91 10.44 0.17
N LEU A 17 -15.86 11.15 1.29
CA LEU A 17 -15.13 12.41 1.40
C LEU A 17 -13.76 12.16 2.03
N ASP A 18 -12.70 12.36 1.24
CA ASP A 18 -11.34 11.92 1.55
C ASP A 18 -10.43 13.12 1.89
N PHE A 19 -10.11 13.29 3.17
CA PHE A 19 -9.13 14.25 3.69
C PHE A 19 -7.77 13.62 3.98
N THR A 20 -7.55 12.39 3.53
CA THR A 20 -6.33 11.65 3.85
C THR A 20 -5.15 12.11 3.01
N TRP A 21 -3.94 11.83 3.50
CA TRP A 21 -2.68 12.18 2.85
C TRP A 21 -1.65 11.06 3.05
N VAL A 22 -0.61 11.03 2.21
CA VAL A 22 0.45 10.02 2.21
C VAL A 22 -0.04 8.62 1.80
N GLY A 23 0.11 7.61 2.65
CA GLY A 23 -0.04 6.19 2.30
C GLY A 23 -1.35 5.58 2.82
N VAL A 24 -1.45 5.35 4.14
CA VAL A 24 -2.51 4.51 4.72
C VAL A 24 -3.91 4.95 4.32
N GLY A 25 -4.24 6.22 4.52
CA GLY A 25 -5.55 6.75 4.20
C GLY A 25 -5.82 6.74 2.69
N PRO A 26 -4.93 7.31 1.85
CA PRO A 26 -5.16 7.34 0.40
C PRO A 26 -5.29 5.96 -0.25
N ILE A 27 -4.46 4.99 0.16
CA ILE A 27 -4.55 3.60 -0.31
C ILE A 27 -5.88 2.96 0.11
N THR A 28 -6.34 3.24 1.35
CA THR A 28 -7.62 2.71 1.85
C THR A 28 -8.80 3.24 1.02
N THR A 29 -8.86 4.55 0.78
CA THR A 29 -9.97 5.14 0.00
C THR A 29 -9.86 4.80 -1.50
N LYS A 30 -8.65 4.54 -2.01
CA LYS A 30 -8.43 4.00 -3.36
C LYS A 30 -9.13 2.64 -3.55
N TYR A 31 -9.09 1.74 -2.55
CA TYR A 31 -9.80 0.45 -2.67
C TYR A 31 -11.31 0.63 -2.87
N LEU A 32 -11.93 1.64 -2.25
CA LEU A 32 -13.33 1.97 -2.46
C LEU A 32 -13.54 2.57 -3.86
N ALA A 33 -12.69 3.53 -4.25
CA ALA A 33 -12.77 4.22 -5.54
C ALA A 33 -12.65 3.26 -6.74
N ASP A 34 -11.63 2.40 -6.74
CA ASP A 34 -11.39 1.43 -7.82
C ASP A 34 -12.45 0.31 -7.89
N HIS A 35 -13.33 0.23 -6.88
CA HIS A 35 -14.47 -0.68 -6.85
C HIS A 35 -15.82 0.06 -7.00
N GLY A 36 -15.78 1.32 -7.44
CA GLY A 36 -16.91 2.09 -7.92
C GLY A 36 -17.51 3.10 -6.94
N ALA A 37 -16.87 3.36 -5.78
CA ALA A 37 -17.29 4.44 -4.91
C ALA A 37 -16.98 5.81 -5.53
N ASP A 38 -17.87 6.79 -5.35
CA ASP A 38 -17.60 8.18 -5.69
C ASP A 38 -16.77 8.81 -4.57
N VAL A 39 -15.48 8.98 -4.84
CA VAL A 39 -14.51 9.49 -3.87
C VAL A 39 -14.08 10.90 -4.26
N ILE A 40 -14.42 11.88 -3.42
CA ILE A 40 -13.96 13.26 -3.53
C ILE A 40 -12.81 13.46 -2.56
N LYS A 41 -11.61 13.62 -3.11
CA LYS A 41 -10.42 13.97 -2.33
C LYS A 41 -10.32 15.49 -2.18
N ILE A 42 -10.17 15.95 -0.94
CA ILE A 42 -9.91 17.36 -0.61
C ILE A 42 -8.40 17.56 -0.53
N GLU A 43 -7.84 18.41 -1.38
CA GLU A 43 -6.42 18.76 -1.38
C GLU A 43 -6.21 20.28 -1.47
N SER A 44 -4.99 20.72 -1.18
CA SER A 44 -4.61 22.13 -1.26
C SER A 44 -3.34 22.30 -2.08
N VAL A 45 -3.31 23.29 -2.96
CA VAL A 45 -2.07 23.73 -3.64
C VAL A 45 -1.16 24.45 -2.67
N SER A 46 -1.72 25.23 -1.74
CA SER A 46 -0.95 25.93 -0.70
C SER A 46 -0.28 24.98 0.30
N ARG A 47 -0.87 23.79 0.51
CA ARG A 47 -0.34 22.72 1.39
C ARG A 47 -0.58 21.35 0.75
N PRO A 48 0.17 21.00 -0.30
CA PRO A 48 -0.06 19.76 -1.03
C PRO A 48 0.30 18.55 -0.18
N ASP A 49 -0.34 17.42 -0.50
CA ASP A 49 0.13 16.12 -0.02
C ASP A 49 1.61 15.97 -0.37
N VAL A 50 2.45 15.64 0.61
CA VAL A 50 3.90 15.50 0.43
C VAL A 50 4.27 14.52 -0.68
N LEU A 51 3.42 13.52 -0.96
CA LEU A 51 3.67 12.58 -2.04
C LEU A 51 3.53 13.22 -3.43
N ARG A 52 2.74 14.29 -3.60
CA ARG A 52 2.68 15.06 -4.86
C ARG A 52 4.07 15.57 -5.28
N GLY A 53 4.93 15.86 -4.30
CA GLY A 53 6.32 16.30 -4.48
C GLY A 53 7.37 15.20 -4.33
N ALA A 54 6.98 13.92 -4.25
CA ALA A 54 7.90 12.79 -4.07
C ALA A 54 8.22 12.09 -5.40
N GLN A 55 9.44 11.56 -5.50
CA GLN A 55 9.83 10.69 -6.62
C GLN A 55 9.16 9.31 -6.53
N PRO A 56 9.02 8.57 -7.65
CA PRO A 56 9.49 8.92 -9.00
C PRO A 56 8.55 9.89 -9.75
N PHE A 57 9.14 10.78 -10.53
CA PHE A 57 8.39 11.68 -11.42
C PHE A 57 8.38 11.16 -12.85
N LYS A 58 7.30 11.44 -13.60
CA LYS A 58 7.28 11.14 -15.03
C LYS A 58 8.45 11.81 -15.76
N ASP A 59 9.19 11.02 -16.53
CA ASP A 59 10.37 11.41 -17.30
C ASP A 59 11.49 12.02 -16.44
N GLY A 60 11.47 11.78 -15.12
CA GLY A 60 12.41 12.38 -14.16
C GLY A 60 12.21 13.88 -13.92
N ILE A 61 11.10 14.48 -14.37
CA ILE A 61 10.84 15.91 -14.26
C ILE A 61 9.91 16.20 -13.07
N PRO A 62 10.38 16.91 -12.02
CA PRO A 62 9.56 17.26 -10.87
C PRO A 62 8.34 18.12 -11.23
N GLY A 63 7.25 17.93 -10.48
CA GLY A 63 6.04 18.76 -10.57
C GLY A 63 4.91 18.20 -9.72
N ILE A 64 4.00 19.06 -9.27
CA ILE A 64 2.92 18.72 -8.31
C ILE A 64 1.97 17.64 -8.85
N ASN A 65 1.80 17.56 -10.18
CA ASN A 65 0.97 16.54 -10.85
C ASN A 65 1.81 15.46 -11.54
N ARG A 66 3.11 15.37 -11.22
CA ARG A 66 4.06 14.50 -11.96
C ARG A 66 4.54 13.29 -11.15
N SER A 67 4.22 13.23 -9.86
CA SER A 67 4.60 12.14 -8.96
C SER A 67 3.80 10.87 -9.24
N GLN A 68 4.48 9.81 -9.66
CA GLN A 68 3.88 8.48 -9.76
C GLN A 68 3.64 7.84 -8.41
N PHE A 69 4.41 8.24 -7.40
CA PHE A 69 4.19 7.77 -6.05
C PHE A 69 2.82 8.23 -5.51
N SER A 70 2.48 9.50 -5.71
CA SER A 70 1.14 10.01 -5.38
C SER A 70 0.07 9.45 -6.29
N GLY A 71 0.39 9.34 -7.59
CA GLY A 71 -0.49 8.82 -8.62
C GLY A 71 -1.05 7.46 -8.22
N ASN A 72 -0.15 6.53 -7.93
CA ASN A 72 -0.50 5.16 -7.62
C ASN A 72 -1.40 4.99 -6.38
N TYR A 73 -1.50 5.99 -5.49
CA TYR A 73 -2.35 5.92 -4.28
C TYR A 73 -3.68 6.65 -4.42
N ASN A 74 -3.94 7.29 -5.55
CA ASN A 74 -5.10 8.17 -5.73
C ASN A 74 -5.81 8.00 -7.08
N SER A 75 -5.66 6.83 -7.74
CA SER A 75 -6.49 6.48 -8.90
C SER A 75 -7.98 6.50 -8.55
N SER A 76 -8.82 6.69 -9.57
CA SER A 76 -10.28 6.63 -9.49
C SER A 76 -10.97 7.71 -8.65
N LYS A 77 -10.23 8.66 -8.08
CA LYS A 77 -10.77 9.75 -7.24
C LYS A 77 -11.01 11.03 -8.03
N ARG A 78 -12.07 11.77 -7.69
CA ARG A 78 -12.23 13.19 -8.05
C ARG A 78 -11.48 14.06 -7.05
N ASN A 79 -11.17 15.30 -7.43
CA ASN A 79 -10.44 16.22 -6.57
C ASN A 79 -11.10 17.59 -6.49
N LEU A 80 -11.34 18.05 -5.26
CA LEU A 80 -11.79 19.40 -4.93
C LEU A 80 -10.63 20.12 -4.22
N GLY A 81 -10.07 21.12 -4.88
CA GLY A 81 -8.95 21.90 -4.38
C GLY A 81 -9.44 23.01 -3.45
N LEU A 82 -9.06 22.98 -2.17
CA LEU A 82 -9.49 23.93 -1.15
C LEU A 82 -8.36 24.39 -0.24
N ASN A 83 -8.31 25.70 -0.01
CA ASN A 83 -7.48 26.26 1.04
C ASN A 83 -8.19 26.16 2.39
N LEU A 84 -7.99 25.05 3.12
CA LEU A 84 -8.61 24.79 4.43
C LEU A 84 -8.12 25.70 5.58
N SER A 85 -7.24 26.68 5.30
CA SER A 85 -6.90 27.72 6.28
C SER A 85 -7.94 28.85 6.34
N LEU A 86 -8.82 28.95 5.34
CA LEU A 86 -9.84 29.99 5.25
C LEU A 86 -11.17 29.50 5.84
N PRO A 87 -11.85 30.30 6.69
CA PRO A 87 -13.16 29.93 7.25
C PRO A 87 -14.21 29.59 6.19
N ARG A 88 -14.25 30.32 5.08
CA ARG A 88 -15.22 30.10 3.99
C ARG A 88 -15.00 28.76 3.28
N SER A 89 -13.77 28.25 3.20
CA SER A 89 -13.50 26.89 2.73
C SER A 89 -14.09 25.82 3.65
N LEU A 90 -14.05 26.05 4.96
CA LEU A 90 -14.63 25.13 5.96
C LEU A 90 -16.16 25.15 5.92
N GLU A 91 -16.76 26.32 5.67
CA GLU A 91 -18.20 26.44 5.41
C GLU A 91 -18.60 25.67 4.15
N LEU A 92 -17.83 25.81 3.07
CA LEU A 92 -18.06 25.07 1.83
C LEU A 92 -18.01 23.55 2.04
N VAL A 93 -17.02 23.06 2.80
CA VAL A 93 -16.94 21.63 3.17
C VAL A 93 -18.15 21.18 3.98
N LYS A 94 -18.62 21.99 4.94
CA LYS A 94 -19.82 21.64 5.73
C LYS A 94 -21.05 21.60 4.84
N ASN A 95 -21.20 22.55 3.92
CA ASN A 95 -22.29 22.54 2.94
C ASN A 95 -22.21 21.30 2.03
N LEU A 96 -21.01 20.92 1.59
CA LEU A 96 -20.79 19.68 0.84
C LEU A 96 -21.25 18.45 1.64
N ILE A 97 -20.90 18.35 2.92
CA ILE A 97 -21.36 17.25 3.78
C ILE A 97 -22.89 17.25 3.92
N ILE A 98 -23.50 18.42 4.05
CA ILE A 98 -24.95 18.58 4.20
C ILE A 98 -25.69 18.17 2.93
N GLU A 99 -25.28 18.67 1.76
CA GLU A 99 -25.99 18.42 0.50
C GLU A 99 -25.64 17.06 -0.10
N TRP A 100 -24.36 16.67 -0.08
CA TRP A 100 -23.92 15.41 -0.68
C TRP A 100 -24.22 14.19 0.19
N GLN A 101 -24.27 14.38 1.51
CA GLN A 101 -24.48 13.33 2.52
C GLN A 101 -23.50 12.15 2.38
N PRO A 102 -22.17 12.35 2.51
CA PRO A 102 -21.19 11.28 2.34
C PRO A 102 -21.47 10.11 3.30
N ASP A 103 -21.22 8.90 2.82
CA ASP A 103 -21.35 7.67 3.59
C ASP A 103 -20.14 7.44 4.48
N VAL A 104 -18.97 7.74 3.94
CA VAL A 104 -17.68 7.65 4.63
C VAL A 104 -17.00 9.03 4.60
N ILE A 105 -16.46 9.46 5.74
CA ILE A 105 -15.49 10.54 5.80
C ILE A 105 -14.19 9.96 6.31
N ALA A 106 -13.12 10.09 5.52
CA ALA A 106 -11.80 9.53 5.82
C ALA A 106 -10.82 10.66 6.11
N GLU A 107 -10.02 10.54 7.16
CA GLU A 107 -8.96 11.49 7.49
C GLU A 107 -7.75 10.79 8.09
N SER A 108 -6.56 11.36 7.86
CA SER A 108 -5.31 10.77 8.36
C SER A 108 -4.39 11.75 9.07
N PHE A 109 -4.97 12.65 9.86
CA PHE A 109 -4.25 13.62 10.65
C PHE A 109 -4.13 13.21 12.11
N THR A 110 -3.18 13.84 12.82
CA THR A 110 -3.21 13.81 14.29
C THR A 110 -4.48 14.52 14.81
N PRO A 111 -4.98 14.20 16.02
CA PRO A 111 -6.31 14.62 16.51
C PRO A 111 -6.62 16.12 16.49
N ARG A 112 -5.59 16.95 16.36
CA ARG A 112 -5.73 18.41 16.40
C ARG A 112 -6.30 18.98 15.11
N VAL A 113 -5.98 18.43 13.95
CA VAL A 113 -6.21 19.10 12.66
C VAL A 113 -7.70 19.17 12.34
N MET A 114 -8.38 18.03 12.20
CA MET A 114 -9.82 18.00 11.90
C MET A 114 -10.64 18.71 12.99
N LYS A 115 -10.23 18.60 14.25
CA LYS A 115 -10.86 19.33 15.36
C LYS A 115 -10.71 20.85 15.21
N SER A 116 -9.56 21.34 14.79
CA SER A 116 -9.33 22.78 14.57
C SER A 116 -10.18 23.35 13.42
N TRP A 117 -10.56 22.49 12.46
CA TRP A 117 -11.49 22.82 11.38
C TRP A 117 -12.96 22.65 11.76
N GLY A 118 -13.26 22.10 12.94
CA GLY A 118 -14.61 21.73 13.34
C GLY A 118 -15.21 20.63 12.45
N LEU A 119 -14.35 19.74 11.94
CA LEU A 119 -14.67 18.63 11.07
C LEU A 119 -14.30 17.28 11.68
N ASP A 120 -13.92 17.24 12.96
CA ASP A 120 -13.74 15.98 13.69
C ASP A 120 -15.06 15.21 13.83
N TYR A 121 -14.97 13.92 14.17
CA TYR A 121 -16.14 13.04 14.31
C TYR A 121 -17.26 13.67 15.16
N THR A 122 -16.95 14.24 16.33
CA THR A 122 -17.97 14.79 17.23
C THR A 122 -18.67 16.03 16.68
N SER A 123 -18.01 16.74 15.77
CA SER A 123 -18.58 17.88 15.05
C SER A 123 -19.43 17.41 13.87
N VAL A 124 -18.92 16.44 13.09
CA VAL A 124 -19.59 15.92 11.88
C VAL A 124 -20.88 15.18 12.20
N ILE A 125 -20.96 14.39 13.28
CA ILE A 125 -22.19 13.65 13.59
C ILE A 125 -23.40 14.55 13.89
N LYS A 126 -23.18 15.85 14.14
CA LYS A 126 -24.27 16.83 14.30
C LYS A 126 -24.96 17.17 12.97
N ILE A 127 -24.24 17.02 11.86
CA ILE A 127 -24.72 17.29 10.49
C ILE A 127 -25.01 16.00 9.71
N ARG A 128 -24.25 14.93 9.98
CA ARG A 128 -24.39 13.61 9.34
C ARG A 128 -24.31 12.50 10.40
N PRO A 129 -25.40 12.21 11.15
CA PRO A 129 -25.38 11.28 12.28
C PRO A 129 -24.99 9.83 11.95
N ASN A 130 -25.25 9.40 10.71
CA ASN A 130 -25.06 8.02 10.27
C ASN A 130 -23.77 7.81 9.46
N VAL A 131 -22.84 8.76 9.50
CA VAL A 131 -21.55 8.66 8.78
C VAL A 131 -20.70 7.53 9.36
N ILE A 132 -19.96 6.84 8.49
CA ILE A 132 -18.78 6.08 8.90
C ILE A 132 -17.60 7.03 8.88
N TYR A 133 -17.09 7.39 10.05
CA TYR A 133 -15.95 8.28 10.14
C TYR A 133 -14.69 7.44 10.36
N PHE A 134 -13.77 7.47 9.40
CA PHE A 134 -12.51 6.74 9.46
C PHE A 134 -11.36 7.69 9.76
N SER A 135 -10.71 7.46 10.89
CA SER A 135 -9.51 8.16 11.34
C SER A 135 -8.32 7.22 11.35
N THR A 136 -7.19 7.65 10.81
CA THR A 136 -5.93 6.92 10.96
C THR A 136 -4.73 7.82 11.16
N CYS A 137 -3.94 7.57 12.20
CA CYS A 137 -2.62 8.18 12.32
C CYS A 137 -1.68 7.22 13.04
N LEU A 138 -0.41 7.59 13.17
CA LEU A 138 0.64 6.70 13.66
C LEU A 138 0.24 5.94 14.95
N MET A 139 -0.29 6.67 15.94
CA MET A 139 -0.62 6.15 17.27
C MET A 139 -2.13 6.09 17.56
N GLY A 140 -2.97 6.34 16.56
CA GLY A 140 -4.42 6.49 16.74
C GLY A 140 -4.83 7.83 17.37
N GLN A 141 -6.14 8.04 17.46
CA GLN A 141 -6.75 9.28 17.91
C GLN A 141 -6.78 9.43 19.45
N PHE A 142 -6.56 8.33 20.18
CA PHE A 142 -6.63 8.26 21.64
C PHE A 142 -5.32 7.79 22.28
N GLY A 143 -5.27 7.83 23.62
CA GLY A 143 -4.12 7.36 24.39
C GLY A 143 -3.00 8.40 24.60
N PRO A 144 -1.92 8.00 25.29
CA PRO A 144 -0.86 8.91 25.74
C PRO A 144 -0.02 9.48 24.59
N HIS A 145 0.06 8.76 23.46
CA HIS A 145 0.90 9.12 22.31
C HIS A 145 0.10 9.65 21.11
N LYS A 146 -1.19 9.97 21.27
CA LYS A 146 -2.07 10.43 20.17
C LYS A 146 -1.57 11.64 19.36
N ASN A 147 -0.70 12.46 19.96
CA ASN A 147 -0.13 13.65 19.30
C ASN A 147 1.22 13.35 18.62
N PHE A 148 1.70 12.11 18.66
CA PHE A 148 2.95 11.71 18.04
C PHE A 148 2.75 11.61 16.53
N ALA A 149 3.37 12.52 15.79
CA ALA A 149 3.40 12.50 14.34
C ALA A 149 4.61 11.73 13.83
N GLY A 150 4.44 10.97 12.75
CA GLY A 150 5.52 10.24 12.10
C GLY A 150 5.02 9.53 10.85
N TYR A 151 5.96 8.93 10.12
CA TYR A 151 5.72 8.15 8.91
C TYR A 151 5.97 6.66 9.17
N GLY A 152 5.52 5.79 8.27
CA GLY A 152 5.52 4.35 8.50
C GLY A 152 6.88 3.70 8.75
N GLN A 153 8.00 4.28 8.28
CA GLN A 153 9.34 3.78 8.64
C GLN A 153 9.59 3.85 10.15
N LEU A 154 9.20 4.98 10.77
CA LEU A 154 9.29 5.15 12.22
C LEU A 154 8.31 4.21 12.93
N ALA A 155 7.10 4.04 12.40
CA ALA A 155 6.11 3.09 12.92
C ALA A 155 6.67 1.66 12.95
N GLY A 156 7.25 1.20 11.83
CA GLY A 156 7.82 -0.15 11.70
C GLY A 156 8.98 -0.38 12.65
N ALA A 157 9.84 0.63 12.83
CA ALA A 157 10.92 0.58 13.80
C ALA A 157 10.38 0.47 15.24
N MET A 158 9.43 1.32 15.60
CA MET A 158 8.81 1.29 16.92
C MET A 158 8.07 -0.02 17.18
N ALA A 159 7.40 -0.59 16.16
CA ALA A 159 6.58 -1.79 16.30
C ALA A 159 7.41 -3.07 16.48
N GLY A 160 8.72 -3.03 16.20
CA GLY A 160 9.65 -4.14 16.42
C GLY A 160 10.12 -4.86 15.16
N PHE A 161 9.68 -4.45 13.96
CA PHE A 161 10.10 -5.11 12.71
C PHE A 161 11.61 -5.05 12.48
N TYR A 162 12.24 -3.96 12.92
CA TYR A 162 13.67 -3.72 12.70
C TYR A 162 14.54 -4.64 13.57
N GLU A 163 14.03 -5.10 14.71
CA GLU A 163 14.79 -5.98 15.62
C GLU A 163 15.02 -7.37 15.00
N ILE A 164 14.04 -7.85 14.23
CA ILE A 164 14.06 -9.19 13.61
C ILE A 164 14.47 -9.19 12.13
N THR A 165 14.56 -8.02 11.48
CA THR A 165 14.86 -7.93 10.05
C THR A 165 16.31 -7.51 9.82
N GLY A 166 16.97 -8.18 8.87
CA GLY A 166 18.36 -7.91 8.47
C GLY A 166 19.32 -9.04 8.84
N TRP A 167 20.62 -8.77 8.71
CA TRP A 167 21.67 -9.75 9.00
C TRP A 167 22.11 -9.68 10.49
N PRO A 168 22.45 -10.81 11.13
CA PRO A 168 22.83 -10.86 12.54
C PRO A 168 24.04 -10.01 12.89
N ASP A 169 25.00 -9.87 11.97
CA ASP A 169 26.25 -9.12 12.12
C ASP A 169 26.11 -7.63 11.72
N LYS A 170 24.90 -7.17 11.41
CA LYS A 170 24.61 -5.80 10.99
C LYS A 170 23.64 -5.11 11.95
N SER A 171 23.61 -3.78 11.88
CA SER A 171 22.62 -2.96 12.59
C SER A 171 21.19 -3.29 12.15
N PRO A 172 20.18 -3.10 13.02
CA PRO A 172 18.76 -3.25 12.67
C PRO A 172 18.37 -2.53 11.37
N ALA A 173 17.68 -3.23 10.48
CA ALA A 173 17.19 -2.68 9.22
C ALA A 173 15.80 -3.25 8.93
N GLY A 174 14.80 -2.40 8.78
CA GLY A 174 13.43 -2.84 8.52
C GLY A 174 13.21 -3.32 7.08
N PRO A 175 12.03 -3.90 6.80
CA PRO A 175 11.56 -4.13 5.44
C PRO A 175 11.58 -2.85 4.61
N TYR A 176 11.67 -2.98 3.29
CA TYR A 176 11.70 -1.83 2.38
C TYR A 176 10.47 -0.93 2.55
N GLY A 177 10.72 0.39 2.54
CA GLY A 177 9.68 1.40 2.54
C GLY A 177 9.01 1.62 3.89
N ALA A 178 7.89 2.34 3.88
CA ALA A 178 7.04 2.57 5.05
C ALA A 178 6.17 1.33 5.30
N TYR A 179 6.76 0.22 5.74
CA TYR A 179 6.11 -1.10 5.74
C TYR A 179 4.74 -1.13 6.44
N SER A 180 4.59 -0.42 7.56
CA SER A 180 3.29 -0.27 8.24
C SER A 180 2.21 0.34 7.35
N ASP A 181 2.58 1.21 6.41
CA ASP A 181 1.64 1.91 5.56
C ASP A 181 0.98 0.97 4.54
N PHE A 182 1.56 -0.22 4.34
CA PHE A 182 1.05 -1.27 3.45
C PHE A 182 0.25 -2.35 4.18
N LEU A 183 0.48 -2.52 5.49
CA LEU A 183 -0.24 -3.51 6.32
C LEU A 183 -1.62 -3.00 6.78
N ASN A 184 -1.73 -1.70 7.01
CA ASN A 184 -2.93 -1.08 7.57
C ASN A 184 -4.10 -0.93 6.58
N PRO A 185 -3.91 -0.61 5.28
CA PRO A 185 -5.03 -0.36 4.37
C PRO A 185 -6.01 -1.54 4.21
N PRO A 186 -5.58 -2.81 4.10
CA PRO A 186 -6.52 -3.93 4.06
C PRO A 186 -7.37 -4.06 5.33
N ILE A 187 -6.77 -3.81 6.50
CA ILE A 187 -7.47 -3.80 7.80
C ILE A 187 -8.49 -2.64 7.83
N ALA A 188 -8.07 -1.45 7.39
CA ALA A 188 -8.91 -0.26 7.32
C ALA A 188 -10.12 -0.49 6.40
N PHE A 189 -9.88 -1.04 5.21
CA PHE A 189 -10.93 -1.39 4.25
C PHE A 189 -11.94 -2.39 4.84
N GLY A 190 -11.46 -3.49 5.44
CA GLY A 190 -12.33 -4.46 6.12
C GLY A 190 -13.17 -3.83 7.24
N SER A 191 -12.57 -2.91 8.00
CA SER A 191 -13.25 -2.19 9.09
C SER A 191 -14.33 -1.23 8.58
N ILE A 192 -14.09 -0.54 7.46
CA ILE A 192 -15.07 0.35 6.81
C ILE A 192 -16.23 -0.47 6.24
N VAL A 193 -15.94 -1.58 5.55
CA VAL A 193 -16.99 -2.47 5.01
C VAL A 193 -17.85 -3.06 6.15
N ALA A 194 -17.23 -3.50 7.24
CA ALA A 194 -17.98 -3.98 8.42
C ALA A 194 -18.83 -2.88 9.06
N ALA A 195 -18.35 -1.63 9.08
CA ALA A 195 -19.07 -0.47 9.58
C ALA A 195 -20.27 -0.10 8.70
N LEU A 196 -20.09 -0.14 7.38
CA LEU A 196 -21.16 0.06 6.40
C LEU A 196 -22.24 -1.02 6.56
N ASP A 197 -21.86 -2.30 6.66
CA ASP A 197 -22.81 -3.39 6.93
C ASP A 197 -23.60 -3.18 8.24
N TYR A 198 -22.91 -2.77 9.33
CA TYR A 198 -23.58 -2.45 10.58
C TYR A 198 -24.56 -1.28 10.41
N ARG A 199 -24.16 -0.22 9.72
CA ARG A 199 -25.01 0.95 9.46
C ARG A 199 -26.22 0.58 8.62
N ASP A 200 -26.07 -0.26 7.61
CA ASP A 200 -27.19 -0.63 6.74
C ASP A 200 -28.21 -1.52 7.48
N ARG A 201 -27.74 -2.34 8.43
CA ARG A 201 -28.62 -3.15 9.30
C ARG A 201 -29.29 -2.35 10.42
N HIS A 202 -28.64 -1.33 10.97
CA HIS A 202 -29.07 -0.66 12.21
C HIS A 202 -29.37 0.83 12.06
N GLY A 203 -29.11 1.41 10.90
CA GLY A 203 -29.25 2.84 10.62
C GLY A 203 -28.29 3.73 11.41
N LYS A 204 -27.16 3.21 11.91
CA LYS A 204 -26.25 3.94 12.82
C LYS A 204 -24.83 3.98 12.27
N GLY A 205 -24.24 5.18 12.25
CA GLY A 205 -22.83 5.38 11.93
C GLY A 205 -21.89 5.01 13.08
N GLN A 206 -20.59 5.10 12.83
CA GLN A 206 -19.56 4.88 13.85
C GLN A 206 -18.23 5.55 13.51
N HIS A 207 -17.41 5.78 14.55
CA HIS A 207 -16.03 6.23 14.42
C HIS A 207 -15.09 5.04 14.46
N ILE A 208 -14.33 4.87 13.40
CA ILE A 208 -13.22 3.93 13.32
C ILE A 208 -11.95 4.72 13.61
N ASP A 209 -11.25 4.38 14.68
CA ASP A 209 -9.90 4.84 14.96
C ASP A 209 -8.91 3.69 14.70
N LEU A 210 -8.04 3.87 13.71
CA LEU A 210 -7.03 2.89 13.34
C LEU A 210 -5.63 3.47 13.59
N SER A 211 -5.00 2.98 14.66
CA SER A 211 -3.59 3.21 14.94
C SER A 211 -2.72 2.39 13.98
N GLN A 212 -1.87 3.09 13.21
CA GLN A 212 -1.00 2.44 12.23
C GLN A 212 0.06 1.57 12.91
N TYR A 213 0.48 1.97 14.12
CA TYR A 213 1.38 1.23 14.97
C TYR A 213 0.76 -0.08 15.47
N GLU A 214 -0.44 -0.01 16.06
CA GLU A 214 -1.13 -1.19 16.59
C GLU A 214 -1.50 -2.16 15.47
N GLY A 215 -2.01 -1.65 14.34
CA GLY A 215 -2.33 -2.47 13.18
C GLY A 215 -1.10 -3.17 12.58
N ALA A 216 0.07 -2.53 12.58
CA ALA A 216 1.30 -3.16 12.15
C ALA A 216 1.80 -4.23 13.15
N MET A 217 1.65 -4.00 14.47
CA MET A 217 2.05 -4.96 15.51
C MET A 217 1.34 -6.32 15.41
N HIS A 218 0.12 -6.38 14.86
CA HIS A 218 -0.59 -7.63 14.64
C HIS A 218 0.21 -8.65 13.80
N PHE A 219 1.09 -8.18 12.91
CA PHE A 219 1.94 -9.03 12.08
C PHE A 219 3.20 -9.54 12.80
N LEU A 220 3.40 -9.14 14.05
CA LEU A 220 4.47 -9.64 14.94
C LEU A 220 3.91 -10.52 16.06
N ALA A 221 2.63 -10.92 16.00
CA ALA A 221 1.99 -11.70 17.05
C ALA A 221 2.77 -12.98 17.43
N PRO A 222 3.28 -13.82 16.51
CA PRO A 222 4.08 -14.99 16.88
C PRO A 222 5.35 -14.62 17.65
N HIS A 223 6.02 -13.53 17.28
CA HIS A 223 7.20 -13.05 17.99
C HIS A 223 6.87 -12.60 19.42
N ILE A 224 5.81 -11.80 19.58
CA ILE A 224 5.37 -11.32 20.91
C ILE A 224 4.97 -12.51 21.78
N MET A 225 4.28 -13.50 21.22
CA MET A 225 3.88 -14.71 21.94
C MET A 225 5.08 -15.56 22.36
N LYS A 226 6.09 -15.71 21.50
CA LYS A 226 7.32 -16.45 21.84
C LYS A 226 8.02 -15.84 23.05
N TYR A 227 8.18 -14.51 23.10
CA TYR A 227 8.73 -13.84 24.27
C TYR A 227 7.89 -14.08 25.54
N ASN A 228 6.56 -14.09 25.41
CA ASN A 228 5.66 -14.39 26.53
C ASN A 228 5.77 -15.86 27.00
N GLU A 229 6.07 -16.79 26.11
CA GLU A 229 6.19 -18.23 26.40
C GLU A 229 7.50 -18.57 27.11
N ASP A 230 8.65 -18.14 26.58
CA ASP A 230 9.98 -18.59 27.02
C ASP A 230 10.97 -17.45 27.37
N GLY A 231 10.56 -16.18 27.23
CA GLY A 231 11.41 -15.02 27.47
C GLY A 231 12.43 -14.73 26.38
N SER A 232 12.42 -15.48 25.26
CA SER A 232 13.36 -15.28 24.16
C SER A 232 13.00 -14.05 23.33
N ILE A 233 14.03 -13.26 23.05
CA ILE A 233 13.95 -12.15 22.08
C ILE A 233 14.49 -12.70 20.77
N LEU A 234 13.63 -12.75 19.75
CA LEU A 234 14.06 -13.12 18.40
C LEU A 234 15.00 -12.06 17.86
N GLY A 235 16.07 -12.50 17.20
CA GLY A 235 17.04 -11.64 16.55
C GLY A 235 17.00 -11.78 15.03
N ARG A 236 17.80 -10.95 14.37
CA ARG A 236 18.05 -10.99 12.92
C ARG A 236 18.73 -12.30 12.51
N MET A 237 18.20 -12.94 11.48
CA MET A 237 18.77 -14.18 10.91
C MET A 237 18.97 -14.15 9.39
N GLY A 238 18.86 -12.96 8.77
CA GLY A 238 18.98 -12.82 7.32
C GLY A 238 17.90 -13.60 6.59
N ASN A 239 18.32 -14.47 5.66
CA ASN A 239 17.42 -15.36 4.92
C ASN A 239 17.41 -16.79 5.48
N GLU A 240 17.93 -17.03 6.68
CA GLU A 240 17.90 -18.36 7.31
C GLU A 240 16.50 -18.71 7.84
N ASP A 241 16.29 -19.98 8.18
CA ASP A 241 15.08 -20.49 8.83
C ASP A 241 15.42 -21.55 9.91
N ASP A 242 14.64 -21.61 10.99
CA ASP A 242 14.87 -22.53 12.12
C ASP A 242 14.52 -23.99 11.80
N GLY A 243 13.53 -24.24 10.94
CA GLY A 243 13.05 -25.56 10.56
C GLY A 243 13.54 -26.07 9.21
N MET A 244 14.06 -25.19 8.35
CA MET A 244 14.43 -25.50 6.97
C MET A 244 15.92 -25.25 6.72
N TYR A 245 16.53 -26.15 5.95
CA TYR A 245 17.87 -25.94 5.40
C TYR A 245 18.11 -26.95 4.27
N PRO A 246 18.78 -26.57 3.17
CA PRO A 246 19.08 -25.21 2.71
C PRO A 246 17.85 -24.30 2.61
N HIS A 247 17.98 -23.06 3.06
CA HIS A 247 16.95 -22.02 2.97
C HIS A 247 17.66 -20.67 2.81
N GLY A 248 17.49 -20.00 1.67
CA GLY A 248 18.20 -18.76 1.41
C GLY A 248 18.15 -18.27 -0.03
N ILE A 249 19.00 -17.28 -0.30
CA ILE A 249 19.14 -16.61 -1.61
C ILE A 249 20.54 -16.93 -2.17
N TYR A 250 20.60 -17.59 -3.32
CA TYR A 250 21.82 -18.08 -3.94
C TYR A 250 22.13 -17.37 -5.25
N ARG A 251 23.40 -17.04 -5.48
CA ARG A 251 23.83 -16.31 -6.67
C ARG A 251 23.70 -17.19 -7.91
N CYS A 252 23.15 -16.63 -8.97
CA CYS A 252 23.03 -17.26 -10.28
C CYS A 252 23.98 -16.62 -11.29
N LEU A 253 24.01 -17.18 -12.51
CA LEU A 253 24.71 -16.58 -13.64
C LEU A 253 24.20 -15.15 -13.85
N ASN A 254 25.12 -14.19 -13.98
CA ASN A 254 24.77 -12.79 -14.26
C ASN A 254 23.97 -12.69 -15.57
N GLN A 255 22.92 -11.86 -15.59
CA GLN A 255 22.08 -11.64 -16.75
C GLN A 255 21.79 -10.16 -16.93
N LYS A 256 21.93 -9.68 -18.17
CA LYS A 256 21.48 -8.34 -18.53
C LYS A 256 19.96 -8.31 -18.62
N ARG A 257 19.34 -7.37 -17.93
CA ARG A 257 17.90 -7.11 -17.97
C ARG A 257 17.58 -5.93 -18.89
N SER A 258 16.34 -5.88 -19.36
CA SER A 258 15.84 -4.89 -20.32
C SER A 258 15.81 -3.46 -19.76
N LEU A 259 15.46 -3.31 -18.47
CA LEU A 259 15.19 -2.00 -17.83
C LEU A 259 16.11 -1.68 -16.63
N THR A 260 17.26 -2.36 -16.50
CA THR A 260 18.24 -2.07 -15.44
C THR A 260 19.66 -2.43 -15.85
N ASP A 261 20.65 -1.68 -15.35
CA ASP A 261 22.08 -1.96 -15.51
C ASP A 261 22.60 -3.02 -14.51
N THR A 262 21.74 -3.52 -13.62
CA THR A 262 22.11 -4.57 -12.67
C THR A 262 22.15 -5.93 -13.36
N GLU A 263 23.34 -6.52 -13.46
CA GLU A 263 23.53 -7.85 -14.03
C GLU A 263 23.39 -8.99 -12.99
N GLU A 264 23.45 -8.67 -11.70
CA GLU A 264 23.36 -9.67 -10.65
C GLU A 264 21.99 -10.37 -10.64
N SER A 265 22.04 -11.69 -10.57
CA SER A 265 20.87 -12.56 -10.58
C SER A 265 20.94 -13.55 -9.43
N TRP A 266 19.78 -13.84 -8.84
CA TRP A 266 19.68 -14.65 -7.64
C TRP A 266 18.45 -15.55 -7.69
N VAL A 267 18.49 -16.65 -6.94
CA VAL A 267 17.36 -17.58 -6.77
C VAL A 267 17.14 -17.83 -5.28
N ALA A 268 15.89 -17.68 -4.84
CA ALA A 268 15.43 -18.16 -3.55
C ALA A 268 15.18 -19.67 -3.62
N ILE A 269 15.67 -20.40 -2.63
CA ILE A 269 15.49 -21.86 -2.51
C ILE A 269 15.10 -22.17 -1.07
N ALA A 270 14.09 -23.01 -0.90
CA ALA A 270 13.69 -23.55 0.41
C ALA A 270 13.57 -25.08 0.35
N ILE A 271 14.32 -25.77 1.20
CA ILE A 271 14.25 -27.22 1.38
C ILE A 271 13.54 -27.52 2.69
N GLU A 272 12.30 -27.98 2.57
CA GLU A 272 11.36 -28.17 3.68
C GLU A 272 11.37 -29.61 4.22
N SER A 273 11.96 -30.55 3.47
CA SER A 273 11.87 -31.98 3.80
C SER A 273 13.07 -32.79 3.30
N GLU A 274 13.31 -33.94 3.95
CA GLU A 274 14.37 -34.88 3.56
C GLU A 274 14.23 -35.43 2.12
N PRO A 275 13.01 -35.75 1.61
CA PRO A 275 12.86 -36.11 0.20
C PRO A 275 13.27 -35.00 -0.77
N GLN A 276 12.93 -33.74 -0.48
CA GLN A 276 13.37 -32.60 -1.29
C GLN A 276 14.89 -32.45 -1.24
N TRP A 277 15.51 -32.63 -0.07
CA TRP A 277 16.96 -32.61 0.07
C TRP A 277 17.66 -33.67 -0.78
N LEU A 278 17.14 -34.91 -0.78
CA LEU A 278 17.69 -36.00 -1.58
C LEU A 278 17.58 -35.69 -3.08
N GLU A 279 16.44 -35.20 -3.54
CA GLU A 279 16.27 -34.81 -4.96
C GLU A 279 17.16 -33.62 -5.33
N PHE A 280 17.22 -32.59 -4.49
CA PHE A 280 18.09 -31.43 -4.70
C PHE A 280 19.55 -31.83 -4.79
N SER A 281 19.99 -32.73 -3.93
CA SER A 281 21.35 -33.26 -3.93
C SER A 281 21.70 -34.01 -5.22
N LYS A 282 20.74 -34.75 -5.81
CA LYS A 282 20.93 -35.41 -7.11
C LYS A 282 21.10 -34.40 -8.24
N ILE A 283 20.32 -33.31 -8.21
CA ILE A 283 20.40 -32.23 -9.21
C ILE A 283 21.78 -31.57 -9.17
N LEU A 284 22.29 -31.29 -7.97
CA LEU A 284 23.60 -30.67 -7.77
C LEU A 284 24.77 -31.67 -7.95
N GLY A 285 24.49 -32.98 -8.01
CA GLY A 285 25.53 -34.01 -8.06
C GLY A 285 26.35 -34.13 -6.77
N LEU A 286 25.73 -33.86 -5.61
CA LEU A 286 26.42 -33.90 -4.32
C LEU A 286 26.88 -35.31 -3.97
N HIS A 287 28.03 -35.40 -3.30
CA HIS A 287 28.57 -36.66 -2.81
C HIS A 287 27.68 -37.30 -1.73
N GLU A 288 27.70 -38.63 -1.63
CA GLU A 288 26.89 -39.41 -0.67
C GLU A 288 27.07 -38.99 0.78
N ALA A 289 28.29 -38.61 1.16
CA ALA A 289 28.59 -38.09 2.50
C ALA A 289 27.87 -36.78 2.85
N ILE A 290 27.41 -36.02 1.84
CA ILE A 290 26.69 -34.76 2.01
C ILE A 290 25.19 -35.02 1.99
N TYR A 291 24.67 -35.71 0.96
CA TYR A 291 23.22 -35.87 0.84
C TYR A 291 22.60 -36.81 1.88
N LYS A 292 23.41 -37.62 2.58
CA LYS A 292 22.95 -38.42 3.73
C LYS A 292 22.88 -37.64 5.05
N GLN A 293 23.32 -36.39 5.08
CA GLN A 293 23.26 -35.58 6.30
C GLN A 293 21.81 -35.25 6.68
N ASN A 294 21.47 -35.39 7.96
CA ASN A 294 20.20 -34.90 8.49
C ASN A 294 20.21 -33.37 8.64
N LEU A 295 19.06 -32.76 8.93
CA LEU A 295 18.93 -31.30 9.09
C LEU A 295 19.99 -30.67 10.02
N THR A 296 20.26 -31.28 11.18
CA THR A 296 21.23 -30.76 12.16
C THR A 296 22.64 -30.77 11.60
N GLU A 297 23.04 -31.87 10.95
CA GLU A 297 24.36 -32.00 10.31
C GLU A 297 24.51 -31.01 9.15
N ARG A 298 23.44 -30.82 8.35
CA ARG A 298 23.45 -29.85 7.24
C ARG A 298 23.63 -28.42 7.74
N LYS A 299 22.91 -28.03 8.79
CA LYS A 299 23.08 -26.71 9.44
C LYS A 299 24.47 -26.53 10.04
N ALA A 300 25.05 -27.57 10.63
CA ALA A 300 26.42 -27.52 11.15
C ALA A 300 27.47 -27.35 10.02
N ASN A 301 27.17 -27.82 8.81
CA ASN A 301 28.03 -27.74 7.63
C ASN A 301 27.62 -26.63 6.64
N ARG A 302 26.87 -25.62 7.11
CA ARG A 302 26.19 -24.67 6.22
C ARG A 302 27.11 -23.97 5.23
N ASP A 303 28.27 -23.49 5.68
CA ASP A 303 29.20 -22.73 4.83
C ASP A 303 29.69 -23.58 3.64
N HIS A 304 29.88 -24.88 3.86
CA HIS A 304 30.29 -25.81 2.81
C HIS A 304 29.14 -26.12 1.85
N ILE A 305 27.93 -26.37 2.37
CA ILE A 305 26.75 -26.67 1.55
C ILE A 305 26.36 -25.44 0.72
N ASP A 306 26.32 -24.25 1.31
CA ASP A 306 26.00 -23.00 0.60
C ASP A 306 27.04 -22.67 -0.48
N HIS A 307 28.32 -23.01 -0.24
CA HIS A 307 29.36 -22.91 -1.27
C HIS A 307 29.07 -23.82 -2.47
N LEU A 308 28.74 -25.10 -2.24
CA LEU A 308 28.42 -26.06 -3.30
C LEU A 308 27.15 -25.67 -4.06
N ILE A 309 26.13 -25.18 -3.36
CA ILE A 309 24.91 -24.68 -3.99
C ILE A 309 25.26 -23.49 -4.88
N THR A 310 25.99 -22.51 -4.36
CA THR A 310 26.37 -21.31 -5.12
C THR A 310 27.27 -21.63 -6.31
N GLU A 311 28.22 -22.56 -6.17
CA GLU A 311 29.08 -23.04 -7.26
C GLU A 311 28.24 -23.58 -8.43
N TRP A 312 27.19 -24.35 -8.12
CA TRP A 312 26.28 -24.88 -9.12
C TRP A 312 25.34 -23.80 -9.68
N THR A 313 24.65 -23.02 -8.83
CA THR A 313 23.66 -22.03 -9.28
C THR A 313 24.31 -20.91 -10.10
N SER A 314 25.54 -20.50 -9.77
CA SER A 314 26.26 -19.43 -10.49
C SER A 314 26.60 -19.76 -11.95
N GLN A 315 26.48 -21.02 -12.36
CA GLN A 315 26.67 -21.47 -13.74
C GLN A 315 25.38 -21.43 -14.57
N HIS A 316 24.26 -21.09 -13.94
CA HIS A 316 22.94 -21.22 -14.53
C HIS A 316 22.11 -19.95 -14.39
N GLU A 317 21.24 -19.70 -15.36
CA GLU A 317 20.27 -18.61 -15.30
C GLU A 317 19.26 -18.85 -14.16
N SER A 318 18.92 -17.80 -13.40
CA SER A 318 18.00 -17.90 -12.26
C SER A 318 16.63 -18.48 -12.63
N ARG A 319 16.10 -18.10 -13.80
CA ARG A 319 14.84 -18.63 -14.34
C ARG A 319 14.93 -20.12 -14.71
N TYR A 320 16.10 -20.57 -15.19
CA TYR A 320 16.34 -22.00 -15.45
C TYR A 320 16.39 -22.77 -14.13
N VAL A 321 17.16 -22.30 -13.15
CA VAL A 321 17.26 -22.93 -11.82
C VAL A 321 15.87 -23.05 -11.18
N MET A 322 15.11 -21.95 -11.13
CA MET A 322 13.74 -21.93 -10.62
C MET A 322 12.86 -22.98 -11.29
N LYS A 323 12.80 -23.01 -12.63
CA LYS A 323 11.96 -23.97 -13.37
C LYS A 323 12.39 -25.43 -13.15
N LEU A 324 13.70 -25.68 -13.13
CA LEU A 324 14.25 -27.01 -12.89
C LEU A 324 13.84 -27.51 -11.49
N LEU A 325 14.11 -26.71 -10.45
CA LEU A 325 13.78 -27.08 -9.07
C LEU A 325 12.26 -27.25 -8.87
N GLN A 326 11.44 -26.35 -9.40
CA GLN A 326 9.98 -26.47 -9.34
C GLN A 326 9.47 -27.74 -10.05
N SER A 327 10.08 -28.17 -11.16
CA SER A 327 9.71 -29.42 -11.84
C SER A 327 9.98 -30.68 -11.00
N HIS A 328 10.87 -30.57 -10.01
CA HIS A 328 11.15 -31.58 -8.99
C HIS A 328 10.42 -31.32 -7.66
N LYS A 329 9.43 -30.42 -7.64
CA LYS A 329 8.65 -30.04 -6.44
C LYS A 329 9.49 -29.42 -5.31
N ILE A 330 10.59 -28.76 -5.67
CA ILE A 330 11.43 -28.00 -4.74
C ILE A 330 10.99 -26.52 -4.80
N PRO A 331 10.53 -25.95 -3.68
CA PRO A 331 10.19 -24.53 -3.58
C PRO A 331 11.38 -23.66 -3.97
N SER A 332 11.17 -22.86 -5.01
CA SER A 332 12.17 -21.91 -5.49
C SER A 332 11.53 -20.79 -6.29
N GLY A 333 12.21 -19.65 -6.34
CA GLY A 333 11.76 -18.47 -7.07
C GLY A 333 12.94 -17.61 -7.49
N MET A 334 12.92 -17.08 -8.71
CA MET A 334 13.88 -16.03 -9.09
C MET A 334 13.67 -14.81 -8.19
N VAL A 335 14.75 -14.20 -7.70
CA VAL A 335 14.66 -12.92 -7.00
C VAL A 335 14.46 -11.83 -8.04
N GLN A 336 13.21 -11.36 -8.13
CA GLN A 336 12.77 -10.41 -9.15
C GLN A 336 13.20 -8.98 -8.80
N SER A 337 13.71 -8.26 -9.80
CA SER A 337 13.85 -6.79 -9.75
C SER A 337 12.56 -6.11 -10.21
N GLN A 338 12.50 -4.77 -10.11
CA GLN A 338 11.38 -3.99 -10.65
C GLN A 338 11.26 -4.14 -12.17
N SER A 339 12.37 -4.35 -12.90
CA SER A 339 12.31 -4.63 -14.34
C SER A 339 11.70 -5.99 -14.62
N ASP A 340 12.06 -7.00 -13.82
CA ASP A 340 11.55 -8.35 -14.01
C ASP A 340 10.02 -8.41 -13.81
N MET A 341 9.48 -7.59 -12.90
CA MET A 341 8.03 -7.47 -12.70
C MET A 341 7.28 -7.00 -13.96
N TRP A 342 7.88 -6.16 -14.80
CA TRP A 342 7.29 -5.74 -16.07
C TRP A 342 7.22 -6.85 -17.11
N ASP A 343 8.16 -7.80 -17.02
CA ASP A 343 8.28 -8.95 -17.92
C ASP A 343 7.74 -10.25 -17.25
N ASP A 344 7.01 -10.14 -16.13
CA ASP A 344 6.47 -11.29 -15.40
C ASP A 344 5.20 -11.82 -16.10
N PRO A 345 5.19 -13.10 -16.56
CA PRO A 345 4.09 -13.65 -17.34
C PRO A 345 2.79 -13.82 -16.52
N HIS A 346 2.90 -13.93 -15.19
CA HIS A 346 1.73 -13.97 -14.33
C HIS A 346 1.12 -12.57 -14.20
N LEU A 347 1.93 -11.53 -13.97
CA LEU A 347 1.44 -10.16 -13.90
C LEU A 347 0.85 -9.69 -15.24
N GLU A 348 1.47 -10.07 -16.36
CA GLU A 348 0.93 -9.83 -17.70
C GLU A 348 -0.42 -10.55 -17.90
N HIS A 349 -0.50 -11.85 -17.57
CA HIS A 349 -1.74 -12.63 -17.67
C HIS A 349 -2.87 -12.03 -16.82
N MET A 350 -2.53 -11.53 -15.63
CA MET A 350 -3.48 -10.90 -14.72
C MET A 350 -3.83 -9.45 -15.12
N GLY A 351 -3.15 -8.88 -16.13
CA GLY A 351 -3.32 -7.48 -16.51
C GLY A 351 -3.04 -6.53 -15.33
N PHE A 352 -2.03 -6.86 -14.51
CA PHE A 352 -1.82 -6.21 -13.22
C PHE A 352 -1.48 -4.73 -13.37
N PHE A 353 -0.54 -4.36 -14.23
CA PHE A 353 -0.24 -2.94 -14.49
C PHE A 353 -1.25 -2.35 -15.47
N GLN A 354 -2.00 -1.35 -15.03
CA GLN A 354 -3.02 -0.68 -15.83
C GLN A 354 -2.54 0.71 -16.28
N TRP A 355 -2.69 1.01 -17.57
CA TRP A 355 -2.31 2.31 -18.12
C TRP A 355 -3.50 3.25 -18.13
N LEU A 356 -3.37 4.38 -17.42
CA LEU A 356 -4.41 5.40 -17.34
C LEU A 356 -3.92 6.71 -17.94
N GLN A 357 -4.83 7.44 -18.59
CA GLN A 357 -4.55 8.74 -19.16
C GLN A 357 -4.60 9.82 -18.06
N HIS A 358 -3.45 10.36 -17.66
CA HIS A 358 -3.40 11.54 -16.80
C HIS A 358 -3.53 12.82 -17.63
N THR A 359 -4.27 13.81 -17.12
CA THR A 359 -4.62 15.04 -17.82
C THR A 359 -3.40 15.87 -18.25
N GLU A 360 -2.46 16.16 -17.34
CA GLU A 360 -1.23 16.89 -17.69
C GLU A 360 -0.16 16.01 -18.37
N ILE A 361 0.17 14.87 -17.76
CA ILE A 361 1.38 14.12 -18.11
C ILE A 361 1.15 12.95 -19.08
N GLY A 362 -0.09 12.73 -19.54
CA GLY A 362 -0.39 11.65 -20.48
C GLY A 362 -0.48 10.26 -19.84
N PRO A 363 -0.30 9.17 -20.64
CA PRO A 363 -0.41 7.81 -20.15
C PRO A 363 0.61 7.50 -19.04
N MET A 364 0.15 6.92 -17.94
CA MET A 364 0.99 6.44 -16.84
C MET A 364 0.54 5.06 -16.36
N PRO A 365 1.47 4.22 -15.88
CA PRO A 365 1.13 2.95 -15.28
C PRO A 365 0.68 3.11 -13.82
N TYR A 366 -0.30 2.30 -13.44
CA TYR A 366 -0.82 2.17 -12.08
C TYR A 366 -0.84 0.69 -11.71
N ASP A 367 -0.63 0.40 -10.44
CA ASP A 367 -0.86 -0.92 -9.88
C ASP A 367 -2.36 -1.23 -9.97
N GLY A 368 -2.67 -2.40 -10.50
CA GLY A 368 -4.04 -2.89 -10.63
C GLY A 368 -4.65 -3.28 -9.30
N LEU A 369 -5.77 -3.97 -9.40
CA LEU A 369 -6.57 -4.36 -8.24
C LEU A 369 -5.85 -5.44 -7.44
N GLN A 370 -5.90 -5.31 -6.11
CA GLN A 370 -5.28 -6.27 -5.19
C GLN A 370 -6.14 -7.52 -4.94
N PHE A 371 -7.41 -7.46 -5.31
CA PHE A 371 -8.33 -8.59 -5.27
C PHE A 371 -9.33 -8.47 -6.42
N GLN A 372 -9.87 -9.60 -6.86
CA GLN A 372 -10.92 -9.65 -7.87
C GLN A 372 -12.13 -10.38 -7.31
N LEU A 373 -13.31 -9.81 -7.51
CA LEU A 373 -14.58 -10.46 -7.22
C LEU A 373 -15.18 -11.02 -8.51
N SER A 374 -15.62 -12.27 -8.48
CA SER A 374 -16.07 -12.99 -9.68
C SER A 374 -17.28 -12.37 -10.40
N LYS A 375 -18.05 -11.50 -9.72
CA LYS A 375 -19.22 -10.80 -10.28
C LYS A 375 -19.03 -9.29 -10.43
N THR A 376 -18.14 -8.69 -9.65
CA THR A 376 -17.93 -7.24 -9.57
C THR A 376 -16.43 -6.95 -9.42
N PRO A 377 -15.62 -7.27 -10.43
CA PRO A 377 -14.16 -7.38 -10.28
C PRO A 377 -13.45 -6.08 -9.91
N GLY A 378 -14.09 -4.91 -10.08
CA GLY A 378 -13.47 -3.58 -9.95
C GLY A 378 -12.77 -3.15 -11.24
N HIS A 379 -12.39 -1.89 -11.34
CA HIS A 379 -11.50 -1.36 -12.38
C HIS A 379 -11.00 0.03 -11.98
N LEU A 380 -9.78 0.40 -12.39
CA LEU A 380 -9.30 1.77 -12.21
C LEU A 380 -9.97 2.65 -13.27
N SER A 381 -10.75 3.65 -12.85
CA SER A 381 -11.57 4.47 -13.77
C SER A 381 -10.83 5.69 -14.32
N ARG A 382 -9.91 6.27 -13.53
CA ARG A 382 -9.15 7.47 -13.90
C ARG A 382 -7.78 7.49 -13.23
N ALA A 383 -6.83 8.18 -13.86
CA ALA A 383 -5.57 8.56 -13.25
C ALA A 383 -5.81 9.45 -12.01
N GLN A 384 -4.77 9.67 -11.19
CA GLN A 384 -4.86 10.66 -10.13
C GLN A 384 -5.25 12.02 -10.71
N ALA A 385 -6.31 12.60 -10.19
CA ALA A 385 -6.75 13.93 -10.56
C ALA A 385 -5.72 15.00 -10.14
N MET A 386 -5.56 16.05 -10.95
CA MET A 386 -4.85 17.26 -10.54
C MET A 386 -5.60 17.95 -9.40
N ILE A 387 -4.90 18.75 -8.60
CA ILE A 387 -5.57 19.51 -7.54
C ILE A 387 -6.55 20.49 -8.19
N GLY A 388 -7.82 20.38 -7.79
CA GLY A 388 -8.93 21.18 -8.28
C GLY A 388 -9.45 20.87 -9.68
N GLU A 389 -9.06 19.73 -10.27
CA GLU A 389 -9.51 19.30 -11.60
C GLU A 389 -11.03 19.18 -11.73
N HIS A 390 -11.71 18.84 -10.62
CA HIS A 390 -13.14 18.61 -10.60
C HIS A 390 -13.89 19.70 -9.83
N ASN A 391 -13.29 20.87 -9.58
CA ASN A 391 -13.91 21.96 -8.80
C ASN A 391 -15.29 22.36 -9.33
N LEU A 392 -15.38 22.68 -10.63
CA LEU A 392 -16.64 23.12 -11.25
C LEU A 392 -17.68 21.99 -11.23
N GLU A 393 -17.29 20.79 -11.68
CA GLU A 393 -18.16 19.60 -11.72
C GLU A 393 -18.78 19.31 -10.36
N ILE A 394 -17.95 19.23 -9.31
CA ILE A 394 -18.39 18.89 -7.94
C ILE A 394 -19.35 19.96 -7.39
N LEU A 395 -19.02 21.24 -7.57
CA LEU A 395 -19.81 22.34 -6.99
C LEU A 395 -21.13 22.59 -7.75
N GLU A 396 -21.14 22.43 -9.07
CA GLU A 396 -22.37 22.46 -9.87
C GLU A 396 -23.27 21.27 -9.53
N GLU A 397 -22.72 20.05 -9.53
CA GLU A 397 -23.48 18.82 -9.33
C GLU A 397 -24.11 18.76 -7.93
N ILE A 398 -23.34 19.12 -6.90
CA ILE A 398 -23.72 18.87 -5.51
C ILE A 398 -24.30 20.10 -4.83
N LEU A 399 -23.72 21.28 -5.07
CA LEU A 399 -24.15 22.52 -4.41
C LEU A 399 -25.00 23.41 -5.32
N SER A 400 -25.24 23.00 -6.58
CA SER A 400 -25.98 23.79 -7.57
C SER A 400 -25.42 25.20 -7.75
N MET A 401 -24.11 25.38 -7.53
CA MET A 401 -23.42 26.66 -7.71
C MET A 401 -23.28 26.94 -9.20
N ASP A 402 -23.48 28.19 -9.60
CA ASP A 402 -23.26 28.57 -10.99
C ASP A 402 -21.75 28.77 -11.31
N PRO A 403 -21.34 28.72 -12.59
CA PRO A 403 -19.95 28.93 -12.97
C PRO A 403 -19.33 30.25 -12.49
N SER A 404 -20.14 31.30 -12.30
CA SER A 404 -19.66 32.60 -11.84
C SER A 404 -19.37 32.60 -10.34
N GLU A 405 -20.19 31.94 -9.53
CA GLU A 405 -19.92 31.72 -8.10
C GLU A 405 -18.63 30.90 -7.91
N VAL A 406 -18.43 29.84 -8.71
CA VAL A 406 -17.21 29.03 -8.68
C VAL A 406 -15.98 29.87 -9.08
N ALA A 407 -16.11 30.72 -10.10
CA ALA A 407 -15.05 31.64 -10.50
C ALA A 407 -14.69 32.65 -9.39
N ASP A 408 -15.69 33.18 -8.68
CA ASP A 408 -15.46 34.07 -7.54
C ASP A 408 -14.71 33.35 -6.41
N LEU A 409 -15.08 32.11 -6.09
CA LEU A 409 -14.36 31.30 -5.09
C LEU A 409 -12.89 31.03 -5.47
N LEU A 410 -12.59 30.88 -6.76
CA LEU A 410 -11.21 30.78 -7.27
C LEU A 410 -10.46 32.10 -7.11
N LEU A 411 -11.08 33.23 -7.48
CA LEU A 411 -10.49 34.57 -7.33
C LEU A 411 -10.20 34.94 -5.87
N GLU A 412 -11.05 34.48 -4.95
CA GLU A 412 -10.87 34.65 -3.51
C GLU A 412 -9.83 33.69 -2.89
N GLY A 413 -9.32 32.73 -3.66
CA GLY A 413 -8.36 31.72 -3.19
C GLY A 413 -8.96 30.69 -2.23
N ILE A 414 -10.29 30.56 -2.22
CA ILE A 414 -11.01 29.52 -1.47
C ILE A 414 -10.84 28.18 -2.19
N LEU A 415 -11.12 28.19 -3.50
CA LEU A 415 -10.78 27.10 -4.40
C LEU A 415 -9.34 27.26 -4.89
N GLU A 416 -8.66 26.13 -5.04
CA GLU A 416 -7.30 26.08 -5.56
C GLU A 416 -7.24 25.15 -6.77
N GLN A 417 -6.38 25.48 -7.74
CA GLN A 417 -6.10 24.68 -8.93
C GLN A 417 -4.60 24.64 -9.21
N SER A 418 -4.14 23.51 -9.75
CA SER A 418 -2.71 23.25 -10.01
C SER A 418 -2.33 23.35 -11.49
N PHE A 419 -3.19 23.93 -12.33
CA PHE A 419 -3.05 24.03 -13.78
C PHE A 419 -3.43 25.43 -14.30
#